data_AF-H6UFD1-F1
#
_entry.id   AF-H6UFD1-F1
#
_cell.length_a   1.000
_cell.length_b   1.000
_cell.length_c   1.000
_cell.angle_alpha   90.00
_cell.angle_beta   90.00
_cell.angle_gamma   90.00
#
_symmetry.space_group_name_H-M   'P 1'
#
loop_
_entity.id
_entity.type
_entity.pdbx_description
1 polymer ?
#
loop_
_entity_poly.entity_id
_entity_poly.type
_entity_poly.pdbx_seq_one_letter_code
_entity_poly.pdbx_strand_id
1 'polypeptide(L)'
;QLLGAVCMFLASKLKETIPLTAEKLCIYTDNSIKPHELLEWELVVLGKLKWNLAAVTPHDFIEHILRKLPMPQDKLLMVRKHAQTFIALCATDFNFAMYPPSMIATGSVGAAICGLQLDDGESSLSGDNLTEHLAKITSTDVDCLKACQEQIESVLVSSLRQNRQQTQQRNTSKTVDELDQAS
;
A
#
# COMPACT_ATOMS: atom_id res chain seq x y z
N GLN A 1 -15.53 -10.88 2.23
CA GLN A 1 -16.11 -9.66 1.66
C GLN A 1 -16.72 -8.76 2.73
N LEU A 2 -17.73 -9.21 3.51
CA LEU A 2 -18.41 -8.41 4.54
C LEU A 2 -17.46 -7.74 5.55
N LEU A 3 -16.59 -8.54 6.19
CA LEU A 3 -15.59 -8.01 7.12
C LEU A 3 -14.70 -6.94 6.47
N GLY A 4 -14.29 -7.13 5.22
CA GLY A 4 -13.50 -6.14 4.48
C GLY A 4 -14.25 -4.83 4.26
N ALA A 5 -15.54 -4.90 3.90
CA ALA A 5 -16.39 -3.72 3.76
C ALA A 5 -16.55 -2.96 5.09
N VAL A 6 -16.73 -3.68 6.20
CA VAL A 6 -16.83 -3.09 7.54
C VAL A 6 -15.50 -2.45 7.97
N CYS A 7 -14.37 -3.09 7.69
CA CYS A 7 -13.05 -2.51 7.95
C CYS A 7 -12.82 -1.21 7.15
N MET A 8 -13.22 -1.18 5.88
CA MET A 8 -13.17 0.05 5.07
C MET A 8 -14.11 1.13 5.60
N PHE A 9 -15.32 0.77 6.03
CA PHE A 9 -16.29 1.69 6.62
C PHE A 9 -15.74 2.36 7.89
N LEU A 10 -15.18 1.57 8.81
CA LEU A 10 -14.58 2.06 10.05
C LEU A 10 -13.34 2.93 9.79
N ALA A 11 -12.46 2.48 8.88
CA ALA A 11 -11.26 3.24 8.53
C ALA A 11 -11.59 4.61 7.92
N SER A 12 -12.57 4.65 7.01
CA SER A 12 -13.03 5.89 6.37
C SER A 12 -13.65 6.85 7.39
N LYS A 13 -14.48 6.37 8.34
CA LYS A 13 -15.01 7.19 9.44
C LYS A 13 -13.92 7.86 10.30
N LEU A 14 -12.73 7.27 10.39
CA LEU A 14 -11.63 7.81 11.19
C LEU A 14 -10.67 8.71 10.43
N LYS A 15 -10.44 8.44 9.15
CA LYS A 15 -9.37 9.08 8.38
C LYS A 15 -9.89 10.08 7.34
N GLU A 16 -11.18 10.06 7.00
CA GLU A 16 -11.76 10.92 5.97
C GLU A 16 -12.73 11.97 6.55
N THR A 17 -12.72 13.17 5.97
CA THR A 17 -13.69 14.23 6.32
C THR A 17 -15.12 13.86 5.91
N ILE A 18 -15.28 13.13 4.81
CA ILE A 18 -16.56 12.66 4.28
C ILE A 18 -16.47 11.13 4.16
N PRO A 19 -16.95 10.39 5.17
CA PRO A 19 -16.81 8.94 5.18
C PRO A 19 -17.61 8.24 4.08
N LEU A 20 -17.18 7.04 3.72
CA LEU A 20 -17.93 6.10 2.89
C LEU A 20 -19.24 5.76 3.58
N THR A 21 -20.34 5.78 2.82
CA THR A 21 -21.65 5.37 3.33
C THR A 21 -21.81 3.86 3.22
N ALA A 22 -22.63 3.27 4.10
CA ALA A 22 -22.96 1.85 4.04
C ALA A 22 -23.55 1.47 2.68
N GLU A 23 -24.41 2.33 2.11
CA GLU A 23 -25.01 2.16 0.78
C GLU A 23 -23.96 2.04 -0.32
N LYS A 24 -22.97 2.95 -0.35
CA LYS A 24 -21.88 2.90 -1.34
C LYS A 24 -21.11 1.59 -1.24
N LEU A 25 -20.79 1.15 -0.02
CA LEU A 25 -20.09 -0.12 0.19
C LEU A 25 -20.93 -1.32 -0.24
N CYS A 26 -22.24 -1.31 0.00
CA CYS A 26 -23.14 -2.38 -0.48
C CYS A 26 -23.14 -2.44 -2.02
N ILE A 27 -23.16 -1.28 -2.69
CA ILE A 27 -23.06 -1.21 -4.16
C ILE A 27 -21.73 -1.81 -4.65
N TYR A 28 -20.59 -1.47 -4.01
CA TYR A 28 -19.28 -2.04 -4.36
C TYR A 28 -19.20 -3.56 -4.16
N THR A 29 -20.13 -4.13 -3.39
CA THR A 29 -20.21 -5.58 -3.16
C THR A 29 -21.22 -6.27 -4.09
N ASP A 30 -21.67 -5.59 -5.14
CA ASP A 30 -22.74 -6.03 -6.03
C ASP A 30 -24.03 -6.41 -5.26
N ASN A 31 -24.33 -5.63 -4.23
CA ASN A 31 -25.46 -5.83 -3.32
C ASN A 31 -25.51 -7.22 -2.65
N SER A 32 -24.40 -7.96 -2.63
CA SER A 32 -24.28 -9.22 -1.88
C SER A 32 -24.34 -9.00 -0.37
N ILE A 33 -24.00 -7.80 0.11
CA ILE A 33 -24.13 -7.36 1.49
C ILE A 33 -25.22 -6.30 1.58
N LYS A 34 -26.06 -6.38 2.61
CA LYS A 34 -27.10 -5.39 2.91
C LYS A 34 -26.63 -4.38 3.97
N PRO A 35 -27.19 -3.16 3.98
CA PRO A 35 -26.80 -2.14 4.95
C PRO A 35 -26.96 -2.58 6.42
N HIS A 36 -28.01 -3.34 6.75
CA HIS A 36 -28.23 -3.81 8.11
C HIS A 36 -27.12 -4.77 8.58
N GLU A 37 -26.68 -5.71 7.72
CA GLU A 37 -25.59 -6.64 8.02
C GLU A 37 -24.27 -5.90 8.27
N LEU A 38 -24.01 -4.85 7.49
CA LEU A 38 -22.81 -4.02 7.64
C LEU A 38 -22.81 -3.28 8.99
N LEU A 39 -23.95 -2.72 9.41
CA LEU A 39 -24.09 -2.02 10.69
C LEU A 39 -24.03 -2.97 11.89
N GLU A 40 -24.60 -4.17 11.78
CA GLU A 40 -24.48 -5.18 12.83
C GLU A 40 -23.02 -5.61 13.00
N TRP A 41 -22.31 -5.86 11.90
CA TRP A 41 -20.91 -6.23 11.93
C TRP A 41 -19.98 -5.10 12.35
N GLU A 42 -20.35 -3.84 12.10
CA GLU A 42 -19.62 -2.70 12.64
C GLU A 42 -19.47 -2.82 14.17
N LEU A 43 -20.55 -3.12 14.88
CA LEU A 43 -20.53 -3.30 16.33
C LEU A 43 -19.70 -4.52 16.75
N VAL A 44 -19.76 -5.61 15.99
CA VAL A 44 -18.93 -6.80 16.24
C VAL A 44 -17.45 -6.48 16.14
N VAL A 45 -17.02 -5.79 15.07
CA VAL A 45 -15.62 -5.42 14.86
C VAL A 45 -15.14 -4.43 15.92
N LEU A 46 -15.94 -3.40 16.23
CA LEU A 46 -15.65 -2.45 17.31
C LEU A 46 -15.47 -3.16 18.66
N GLY A 47 -16.37 -4.09 18.98
CA GLY A 47 -16.28 -4.89 20.20
C GLY A 47 -15.03 -5.76 20.25
N LYS A 48 -14.67 -6.42 19.14
CA LYS A 48 -13.46 -7.28 19.05
C LYS A 48 -12.16 -6.48 19.15
N LEU A 49 -12.12 -5.29 18.57
CA LEU A 49 -10.98 -4.37 18.65
C LEU A 49 -10.96 -3.56 19.95
N LYS A 50 -11.94 -3.73 20.83
CA LYS A 50 -12.11 -2.95 22.07
C LYS A 50 -12.07 -1.45 21.81
N TRP A 51 -12.66 -1.02 20.69
CA TRP A 51 -12.65 0.37 20.23
C TRP A 51 -11.24 0.96 19.97
N ASN A 52 -10.19 0.15 19.98
CA ASN A 52 -8.84 0.60 19.66
C ASN A 52 -8.65 0.66 18.14
N LEU A 53 -9.20 1.70 17.54
CA LEU A 53 -9.14 1.93 16.09
C LEU A 53 -8.07 2.96 15.66
N ALA A 54 -7.50 3.70 16.62
CA ALA A 54 -6.46 4.70 16.37
C ALA A 54 -5.08 4.05 16.16
N ALA A 55 -5.02 3.01 15.33
CA ALA A 55 -3.78 2.32 14.99
C ALA A 55 -2.88 3.23 14.15
N VAL A 56 -1.57 3.14 14.42
CA VAL A 56 -0.56 3.79 13.60
C VAL A 56 -0.42 3.03 12.28
N THR A 57 -0.37 3.76 11.19
CA THR A 57 -0.25 3.26 9.82
C THR A 57 1.09 3.66 9.21
N PRO A 58 1.57 2.98 8.16
CA PRO A 58 2.82 3.38 7.50
C PRO A 58 2.78 4.84 6.99
N HIS A 59 1.61 5.31 6.59
CA HIS A 59 1.40 6.69 6.15
C HIS A 59 1.74 7.73 7.23
N ASP A 60 1.54 7.40 8.52
CA ASP A 60 1.85 8.30 9.63
C ASP A 60 3.37 8.54 9.77
N PHE A 61 4.21 7.62 9.26
CA PHE A 61 5.68 7.75 9.27
C PHE A 61 6.25 8.45 8.03
N ILE A 62 5.53 8.46 6.90
CA ILE A 62 6.05 9.00 5.63
C ILE A 62 6.50 10.45 5.79
N GLU A 63 5.65 11.31 6.36
CA GLU A 63 5.97 12.72 6.52
C GLU A 63 7.17 12.95 7.45
N HIS A 64 7.28 12.13 8.50
CA HIS A 64 8.42 12.17 9.42
C HIS A 64 9.75 11.82 8.72
N ILE A 65 9.73 10.78 7.88
CA ILE A 65 10.92 10.32 7.14
C ILE A 65 11.32 11.37 6.10
N LEU A 66 10.38 11.83 5.27
CA LEU A 66 10.65 12.78 4.18
C LEU A 66 11.26 14.10 4.67
N ARG A 67 10.83 14.61 5.84
CA ARG A 67 11.39 15.83 6.44
C ARG A 67 12.87 15.72 6.85
N LYS A 68 13.36 14.49 7.03
CA LYS A 68 14.75 14.20 7.45
C LYS A 68 15.64 13.78 6.28
N LEU A 69 15.12 13.81 5.06
CA LEU A 69 15.89 13.53 3.86
C LEU A 69 16.44 14.83 3.25
N PRO A 70 17.74 14.87 2.90
CA PRO A 70 18.35 16.05 2.28
C PRO A 70 18.03 16.09 0.77
N MET A 71 16.76 16.27 0.41
CA MET A 71 16.30 16.31 -0.98
C MET A 71 15.38 17.52 -1.25
N PRO A 72 15.37 18.05 -2.48
CA PRO A 72 14.45 19.12 -2.85
C PRO A 72 12.98 18.66 -2.80
N GLN A 73 12.08 19.61 -2.54
CA GLN A 73 10.64 19.34 -2.37
C GLN A 73 10.01 18.61 -3.56
N ASP A 74 10.40 18.95 -4.79
CA ASP A 74 9.85 18.31 -5.99
C ASP A 74 10.18 16.81 -6.06
N LYS A 75 11.41 16.42 -5.69
CA LYS A 75 11.83 15.01 -5.58
C LYS A 75 11.09 14.32 -4.44
N LEU A 76 10.92 14.98 -3.29
CA LEU A 76 10.18 14.44 -2.13
C LEU A 76 8.70 14.15 -2.46
N LEU A 77 8.05 15.00 -3.26
CA LEU A 77 6.68 14.77 -3.74
C LEU A 77 6.57 13.49 -4.58
N MET A 78 7.56 13.24 -5.44
CA MET A 78 7.60 12.04 -6.27
C MET A 78 7.84 10.79 -5.41
N VAL A 79 8.80 10.85 -4.49
CA VAL A 79 9.09 9.77 -3.53
C VAL A 79 7.85 9.45 -2.69
N ARG A 80 7.13 10.46 -2.18
CA ARG A 80 5.89 10.27 -1.42
C ARG A 80 4.87 9.44 -2.20
N LYS A 81 4.63 9.80 -3.46
CA LYS A 81 3.65 9.08 -4.32
C LYS A 81 4.06 7.62 -4.53
N HIS A 82 5.34 7.36 -4.81
CA HIS A 82 5.84 6.00 -5.02
C HIS A 82 5.78 5.17 -3.74
N ALA A 83 6.17 5.76 -2.60
CA ALA A 83 6.08 5.12 -1.31
C ALA A 83 4.63 4.75 -0.94
N GLN A 84 3.65 5.59 -1.26
CA GLN A 84 2.23 5.28 -1.07
C GLN A 84 1.78 4.08 -1.91
N THR A 85 2.26 3.96 -3.15
CA THR A 85 2.00 2.78 -3.98
C THR A 85 2.62 1.51 -3.38
N PHE A 86 3.86 1.59 -2.88
CA PHE A 86 4.49 0.45 -2.20
C PHE A 86 3.78 0.07 -0.90
N ILE A 87 3.33 1.03 -0.09
CA ILE A 87 2.52 0.75 1.09
C ILE A 87 1.22 0.04 0.70
N ALA A 88 0.55 0.49 -0.37
CA ALA A 88 -0.65 -0.17 -0.86
C ALA A 88 -0.37 -1.61 -1.32
N LEU A 89 0.75 -1.86 -2.01
CA LEU A 89 1.18 -3.21 -2.37
C LEU A 89 1.43 -4.08 -1.12
N CYS A 90 2.14 -3.55 -0.13
CA CYS A 90 2.39 -4.26 1.13
C CYS A 90 1.10 -4.63 1.84
N ALA A 91 0.08 -3.76 1.82
CA ALA A 91 -1.22 -4.03 2.43
C ALA A 91 -2.00 -5.18 1.75
N THR A 92 -1.63 -5.56 0.53
CA THR A 92 -2.25 -6.67 -0.22
C THR A 92 -1.52 -8.00 -0.06
N ASP A 93 -0.29 -8.00 0.46
CA ASP A 93 0.51 -9.20 0.65
C ASP A 93 0.64 -9.55 2.15
N PHE A 94 0.20 -10.76 2.51
CA PHE A 94 0.16 -11.22 3.89
C PHE A 94 1.54 -11.31 4.56
N ASN A 95 2.62 -11.41 3.78
CA ASN A 95 3.98 -11.43 4.33
C ASN A 95 4.32 -10.16 5.11
N PHE A 96 3.70 -9.02 4.77
CA PHE A 96 3.88 -7.76 5.49
C PHE A 96 2.94 -7.57 6.68
N ALA A 97 1.99 -8.47 6.93
CA ALA A 97 0.99 -8.29 7.98
C ALA A 97 1.60 -8.18 9.40
N MET A 98 2.76 -8.80 9.61
CA MET A 98 3.49 -8.77 10.88
C MET A 98 4.58 -7.69 10.95
N TYR A 99 4.81 -6.95 9.86
CA TYR A 99 5.81 -5.90 9.83
C TYR A 99 5.29 -4.66 10.55
N PRO A 100 6.11 -4.00 11.40
CA PRO A 100 5.69 -2.77 12.04
C PRO A 100 5.48 -1.66 10.99
N PRO A 101 4.52 -0.75 11.18
CA PRO A 101 4.22 0.31 10.22
C PRO A 101 5.43 1.19 9.86
N SER A 102 6.35 1.42 10.81
CA SER A 102 7.59 2.17 10.58
C SER A 102 8.52 1.48 9.58
N MET A 103 8.66 0.15 9.65
CA MET A 103 9.51 -0.61 8.74
C MET A 103 8.94 -0.63 7.33
N ILE A 104 7.63 -0.84 7.18
CA ILE A 104 6.95 -0.76 5.87
C ILE A 104 7.13 0.63 5.26
N ALA A 105 6.93 1.70 6.04
CA ALA A 105 7.09 3.07 5.56
C ALA A 105 8.53 3.36 5.12
N THR A 106 9.51 2.95 5.94
CA THR A 106 10.94 3.17 5.67
C THR A 106 11.39 2.39 4.45
N GLY A 107 11.04 1.10 4.35
CA GLY A 107 11.34 0.25 3.20
C GLY A 107 10.70 0.76 1.91
N SER A 108 9.44 1.23 1.99
CA SER A 108 8.73 1.84 0.86
C SER A 108 9.40 3.13 0.37
N VAL A 109 9.91 3.95 1.28
CA VAL A 109 10.67 5.17 0.94
C VAL A 109 12.03 4.80 0.32
N GLY A 110 12.74 3.81 0.88
CA GLY A 110 13.99 3.29 0.33
C GLY A 110 13.81 2.78 -1.10
N ALA A 111 12.85 1.87 -1.30
CA ALA A 111 12.49 1.34 -2.62
C ALA A 111 12.12 2.44 -3.62
N ALA A 112 11.37 3.47 -3.18
CA ALA A 112 10.99 4.60 -4.03
C ALA A 112 12.20 5.43 -4.47
N ILE A 113 13.14 5.73 -3.58
CA ILE A 113 14.33 6.53 -3.92
C ILE A 113 15.25 5.74 -4.85
N CYS A 114 15.48 4.46 -4.55
CA CYS A 114 16.27 3.56 -5.39
C CYS A 114 15.66 3.39 -6.80
N GLY A 115 14.35 3.13 -6.87
CA GLY A 115 13.64 2.91 -8.15
C GLY A 115 13.54 4.15 -9.03
N LEU A 116 13.51 5.35 -8.43
CA LEU A 116 13.48 6.62 -9.16
C LEU A 116 14.85 7.05 -9.70
N GLN A 117 15.93 6.34 -9.35
CA GLN A 117 17.30 6.70 -9.74
C GLN A 117 17.58 8.19 -9.50
N LEU A 118 17.16 8.73 -8.35
CA LEU A 118 17.39 10.14 -8.00
C LEU A 118 18.87 10.48 -7.77
N ASP A 119 19.74 9.48 -7.96
CA ASP A 119 21.20 9.50 -7.99
C ASP A 119 21.70 10.18 -9.28
N ASP A 120 21.39 11.47 -9.41
CA ASP A 120 22.19 12.36 -10.27
C ASP A 120 23.55 12.51 -9.57
N GLY A 121 24.64 12.29 -10.31
CA GLY A 121 26.01 12.03 -9.84
C GLY A 121 26.72 13.08 -8.96
N GLU A 122 25.99 13.88 -8.17
CA GLU A 122 26.50 14.83 -7.19
C GLU A 122 25.89 14.68 -5.77
N SER A 123 24.88 13.83 -5.54
CA SER A 123 24.32 13.62 -4.19
C SER A 123 24.93 12.43 -3.45
N SER A 124 25.50 12.67 -2.26
CA SER A 124 26.23 11.74 -1.38
C SER A 124 25.47 10.50 -0.84
N LEU A 125 24.43 10.01 -1.52
CA LEU A 125 23.59 8.90 -1.05
C LEU A 125 23.76 7.68 -1.95
N SER A 126 24.97 7.11 -1.97
CA SER A 126 25.15 5.72 -2.43
C SER A 126 24.13 4.82 -1.72
N GLY A 127 23.57 3.82 -2.42
CA GLY A 127 22.44 3.01 -1.91
C GLY A 127 22.63 2.52 -0.46
N ASP A 128 23.84 2.09 -0.10
CA ASP A 128 24.16 1.67 1.27
C ASP A 128 24.07 2.81 2.30
N ASN A 129 24.57 4.00 1.99
CA ASN A 129 24.49 5.19 2.85
C ASN A 129 23.03 5.64 3.07
N LEU A 130 22.18 5.49 2.05
CA LEU A 130 20.77 5.82 2.14
C LEU A 130 20.04 4.87 3.09
N THR A 131 20.25 3.55 2.95
CA THR A 131 19.60 2.57 3.82
C THR A 131 20.03 2.74 5.27
N GLU A 132 21.30 3.03 5.53
CA GLU A 132 21.79 3.37 6.88
C GLU A 132 21.14 4.64 7.45
N HIS A 133 21.01 5.69 6.64
CA HIS A 133 20.36 6.94 7.07
C HIS A 133 18.88 6.73 7.38
N LEU A 134 18.17 5.99 6.52
CA LEU A 134 16.77 5.62 6.72
C LEU A 134 16.57 4.76 7.97
N ALA A 135 17.43 3.76 8.18
CA ALA A 135 17.45 2.93 9.37
C ALA A 135 17.64 3.77 10.64
N LYS A 136 18.55 4.76 10.60
CA LYS A 136 18.78 5.70 11.70
C LYS A 136 17.57 6.59 11.99
N ILE A 137 16.81 7.01 10.98
CA ILE A 137 15.62 7.84 11.16
C ILE A 137 14.54 7.11 11.97
N THR A 138 14.32 5.83 11.68
CA THR A 138 13.26 5.03 12.33
C THR A 138 13.77 4.10 13.42
N SER A 139 15.08 4.15 13.73
CA SER A 139 15.73 3.26 14.70
C SER A 139 15.49 1.78 14.37
N THR A 140 15.59 1.46 13.09
CA THR A 140 15.41 0.09 12.56
C THR A 140 16.78 -0.53 12.30
N ASP A 141 16.87 -1.85 12.40
CA ASP A 141 18.06 -2.60 11.98
C ASP A 141 18.26 -2.52 10.45
N VAL A 142 19.51 -2.31 10.01
CA VAL A 142 19.84 -2.09 8.59
C VAL A 142 19.57 -3.34 7.75
N ASP A 143 19.90 -4.52 8.26
CA ASP A 143 19.72 -5.77 7.53
C ASP A 143 18.24 -6.10 7.38
N CYS A 144 17.46 -5.85 8.44
CA CYS A 144 16.00 -5.98 8.41
C CYS A 144 15.36 -4.99 7.42
N LEU A 145 15.87 -3.75 7.34
CA LEU A 145 15.40 -2.76 6.38
C LEU A 145 15.72 -3.17 4.94
N LYS A 146 16.94 -3.65 4.68
CA LYS A 146 17.34 -4.19 3.36
C LYS A 146 16.44 -5.34 2.94
N ALA A 147 16.23 -6.32 3.82
CA ALA A 147 15.35 -7.45 3.54
C ALA A 147 13.89 -7.03 3.31
N CYS A 148 13.41 -6.01 4.02
CA CYS A 148 12.08 -5.45 3.78
C CYS A 148 12.00 -4.80 2.40
N GLN A 149 12.99 -4.00 2.02
CA GLN A 149 13.05 -3.34 0.72
C GLN A 149 13.08 -4.36 -0.44
N GLU A 150 13.94 -5.37 -0.36
CA GLU A 150 14.02 -6.44 -1.37
C GLU A 150 12.69 -7.20 -1.53
N GLN A 151 12.00 -7.45 -0.41
CA GLN A 151 10.67 -8.07 -0.45
C GLN A 151 9.63 -7.18 -1.14
N ILE A 152 9.63 -5.86 -0.86
CA ILE A 152 8.74 -4.91 -1.52
C ILE A 152 8.96 -4.90 -3.04
N GLU A 153 10.23 -4.88 -3.46
CA GLU A 153 10.61 -4.90 -4.87
C GLU A 153 10.21 -6.23 -5.55
N SER A 154 10.42 -7.35 -4.87
CA SER A 154 10.00 -8.68 -5.35
C SER A 154 8.48 -8.78 -5.55
N VAL A 155 7.71 -8.25 -4.60
CA VAL A 155 6.25 -8.21 -4.69
C VAL A 155 5.81 -7.31 -5.84
N LEU A 156 6.41 -6.13 -6.01
CA LEU A 156 6.14 -5.27 -7.17
C LEU A 156 6.36 -6.01 -8.49
N VAL A 157 7.52 -6.67 -8.66
CA VAL A 157 7.83 -7.43 -9.89
C VAL A 157 6.80 -8.53 -10.13
N SER A 158 6.38 -9.23 -9.08
CA SER A 158 5.38 -10.29 -9.15
C SER A 158 4.01 -9.74 -9.56
N SER A 159 3.55 -8.64 -8.96
CA SER A 159 2.28 -7.97 -9.30
C SER A 159 2.27 -7.47 -10.75
N LEU A 160 3.39 -6.93 -11.24
CA LEU A 160 3.51 -6.49 -12.64
C LEU A 160 3.43 -7.66 -13.63
N ARG A 161 4.03 -8.81 -13.30
CA ARG A 161 3.94 -10.02 -14.13
C ARG A 161 2.51 -10.57 -14.17
N GLN A 162 1.84 -10.65 -13.04
CA GLN A 162 0.44 -11.11 -12.96
C GLN A 162 -0.50 -10.21 -13.79
N ASN A 163 -0.36 -8.89 -13.69
CA ASN A 163 -1.16 -7.95 -14.48
C ASN A 163 -0.94 -8.10 -15.99
N ARG A 164 0.31 -8.35 -16.44
CA ARG A 164 0.60 -8.61 -17.86
C ARG A 164 -0.06 -9.88 -18.36
N GLN A 165 -0.04 -10.95 -17.57
CA GLN A 165 -0.67 -12.23 -17.91
C GLN A 165 -2.19 -12.12 -17.99
N GLN A 166 -2.85 -11.44 -17.04
CA GLN A 166 -4.29 -11.18 -17.09
C GLN A 166 -4.69 -10.36 -18.31
N THR A 167 -3.88 -9.36 -18.68
CA THR A 167 -4.13 -8.54 -19.88
C THR A 167 -4.01 -9.37 -21.17
N GLN A 168 -3.01 -10.26 -21.25
CA GLN A 168 -2.89 -11.19 -22.39
C GLN A 168 -4.05 -12.18 -22.49
N GLN A 169 -4.45 -12.82 -21.38
CA GLN A 169 -5.58 -13.75 -21.37
C GLN A 169 -6.92 -13.07 -21.73
N ARG A 170 -7.13 -11.85 -21.23
CA ARG A 170 -8.32 -11.05 -21.59
C ARG A 170 -8.34 -10.68 -23.06
N ASN A 171 -7.18 -10.41 -23.66
CA ASN A 171 -7.08 -10.11 -25.09
C ASN A 171 -7.31 -11.36 -25.94
N THR A 172 -6.76 -12.52 -25.58
CA THR A 172 -6.99 -13.77 -26.31
C THR A 172 -8.45 -14.22 -26.24
N SER A 173 -9.12 -14.05 -25.10
CA SER A 173 -10.55 -14.41 -24.97
C SER A 173 -11.44 -13.55 -25.87
N LYS A 174 -11.15 -12.25 -26.00
CA LYS A 174 -11.88 -11.36 -26.91
C LYS A 174 -11.69 -11.74 -28.38
N THR A 175 -10.50 -12.18 -28.78
CA THR A 175 -10.24 -12.58 -30.17
C THR A 175 -10.99 -13.87 -30.53
N VAL A 176 -11.14 -14.80 -29.58
CA VAL A 176 -11.91 -16.04 -29.78
C VAL A 176 -13.41 -15.76 -29.87
N ASP A 177 -13.95 -14.89 -29.02
CA ASP A 177 -15.37 -14.48 -29.07
C ASP A 177 -15.72 -13.73 -30.38
N GLU A 178 -14.78 -12.97 -30.96
CA GLU A 178 -14.97 -12.30 -32.26
C GLU A 178 -14.92 -13.28 -33.46
N LEU A 179 -14.17 -14.38 -33.36
CA LEU A 179 -14.08 -15.41 -34.40
C LEU A 179 -15.34 -16.31 -34.42
N ASP A 180 -15.94 -16.59 -33.26
CA ASP A 180 -17.19 -17.35 -33.16
C ASP A 180 -18.43 -16.54 -33.58
N GLN A 181 -18.40 -15.21 -33.51
CA GLN A 181 -19.48 -14.33 -34.01
C GLN A 181 -19.42 -14.05 -35.52
N ALA A 182 -18.29 -14.37 -36.17
CA ALA A 182 -18.08 -14.16 -37.60
C ALA A 182 -18.27 -15.44 -38.45
N SER A 183 -18.65 -16.56 -37.83
CA SER A 183 -18.86 -17.87 -38.47
C SER A 183 -20.33 -18.25 -38.59
#